data_AF-A0A7W4FJV8-F1
#
_entry.id   AF-A0A7W4FJV8-F1
#
_cell.length_a   1.000
_cell.length_b   1.000
_cell.length_c   1.000
_cell.angle_alpha   90.00
_cell.angle_beta   90.00
_cell.angle_gamma   90.00
#
_symmetry.space_group_name_H-M   'P 1'
#
loop_
_entity.id
_entity.type
_entity.pdbx_description
1 polymer ?
#
loop_
_entity_poly.entity_id
_entity_poly.type
_entity_poly.pdbx_seq_one_letter_code
_entity_poly.pdbx_strand_id
1 'polypeptide(L)'
;MKKFLNRHKAHHKSLLLLAGPMILSNITVPLLGIVDTAVIGHLGSAHFLAGIALGATVISLLFWLAGFLRMSTTGLVAQAYGKKDYPQLAGLLKRSLVLALIVAFSLIALSPLIKNAIAYLSGSSAQVLAQAYSYFEIRIFSAPAALCNLVLLAWMLGIHYGKGPFYLLLVTNITNIVLDIYFVVYLDWQVAGAAWASLIADYTALLFALFLVFRLAKKMTVPLFLGGWFSRDKMWALLSLNRDIFIRSLILQLCFSFMTFYGARIGEVTLAVNAVLLNFLMLVSFALDGIAYASEAKVGQAKGQHSVRRINLWVKISVFWGMLFAFCYSVFFALFGSQIITLLTDIPEVIKAANEYLPWLIFMPLAAMSCFLFDGIFVGLTRAQDMRNTMLISALVGFFGVFWVFNAWQNHALWLAMTCFMLLRGITLVVRYKQLQTAQQLLN
;
A
#
# COMPACT_ATOMS: atom_id res chain seq x y z
N MET A 1 15.05 -17.32 22.40
CA MET A 1 14.48 -15.96 22.30
C MET A 1 15.22 -14.91 23.15
N LYS A 2 15.32 -15.06 24.49
CA LYS A 2 15.96 -14.07 25.40
C LYS A 2 17.39 -13.65 25.00
N LYS A 3 18.25 -14.61 24.60
CA LYS A 3 19.64 -14.35 24.17
C LYS A 3 19.76 -13.49 22.90
N PHE A 4 18.82 -13.63 21.95
CA PHE A 4 18.79 -12.82 20.72
C PHE A 4 18.32 -11.39 21.00
N LEU A 5 17.24 -11.24 21.77
CA LEU A 5 16.69 -9.95 22.19
C LEU A 5 17.70 -9.13 22.98
N ASN A 6 18.41 -9.75 23.92
CA ASN A 6 19.41 -9.07 24.75
C ASN A 6 20.64 -8.64 23.94
N ARG A 7 21.09 -9.46 22.97
CA ARG A 7 22.27 -9.16 22.15
C ARG A 7 22.06 -7.99 21.18
N HIS A 8 20.83 -7.74 20.75
CA HIS A 8 20.51 -6.71 19.74
C HIS A 8 19.48 -5.68 20.21
N LYS A 9 19.32 -5.48 21.53
CA LYS A 9 18.26 -4.65 22.15
C LYS A 9 18.10 -3.27 21.48
N ALA A 10 19.20 -2.56 21.22
CA ALA A 10 19.18 -1.26 20.56
C ALA A 10 18.63 -1.30 19.11
N HIS A 11 18.94 -2.38 18.37
CA HIS A 11 18.47 -2.55 16.99
C HIS A 11 16.98 -2.91 16.95
N HIS A 12 16.51 -3.78 17.86
CA HIS A 12 15.08 -4.07 18.01
C HIS A 12 14.29 -2.80 18.32
N LYS A 13 14.76 -2.00 19.30
CA LYS A 13 14.14 -0.72 19.65
C LYS A 13 14.14 0.23 18.45
N SER A 14 15.24 0.33 17.71
CA SER A 14 15.31 1.21 16.54
C SER A 14 14.37 0.79 15.41
N LEU A 15 14.15 -0.52 15.19
CA LEU A 15 13.18 -0.98 14.19
C LEU A 15 11.76 -0.62 14.62
N LEU A 16 11.40 -0.93 15.87
CA LEU A 16 10.05 -0.69 16.39
C LEU A 16 9.69 0.79 16.49
N LEU A 17 10.66 1.66 16.82
CA LEU A 17 10.44 3.11 16.82
C LEU A 17 10.15 3.67 15.41
N LEU A 18 10.58 2.97 14.36
CA LEU A 18 10.27 3.33 12.99
C LEU A 18 8.95 2.69 12.55
N ALA A 19 8.73 1.41 12.89
CA ALA A 19 7.53 0.67 12.50
C ALA A 19 6.26 1.16 13.21
N GLY A 20 6.32 1.46 14.51
CA GLY A 20 5.15 1.78 15.33
C GLY A 20 4.29 2.92 14.75
N PRO A 21 4.86 4.11 14.46
CA PRO A 21 4.13 5.19 13.80
C PRO A 21 3.51 4.78 12.47
N MET A 22 4.19 3.92 11.69
CA MET A 22 3.70 3.48 10.39
C MET A 22 2.56 2.47 10.49
N ILE A 23 2.63 1.55 11.45
CA ILE A 23 1.53 0.65 11.77
C ILE A 23 0.30 1.47 12.16
N LEU A 24 0.50 2.44 13.07
CA LEU A 24 -0.57 3.32 13.50
C LEU A 24 -1.16 4.12 12.32
N SER A 25 -0.30 4.67 11.46
CA SER A 25 -0.72 5.34 10.23
C SER A 25 -1.57 4.43 9.35
N ASN A 26 -1.09 3.25 8.99
CA ASN A 26 -1.80 2.38 8.06
C ASN A 26 -3.15 1.90 8.64
N ILE A 27 -3.26 1.72 9.96
CA ILE A 27 -4.53 1.37 10.61
C ILE A 27 -5.55 2.52 10.54
N THR A 28 -5.11 3.78 10.43
CA THR A 28 -6.07 4.90 10.29
C THR A 28 -6.77 4.93 8.93
N VAL A 29 -6.22 4.29 7.89
CA VAL A 29 -6.84 4.25 6.56
C VAL A 29 -8.21 3.57 6.58
N PRO A 30 -8.37 2.32 7.06
CA PRO A 30 -9.69 1.69 7.16
C PRO A 30 -10.61 2.40 8.16
N LEU A 31 -10.07 2.97 9.23
CA LEU A 31 -10.87 3.74 10.19
C LEU A 31 -11.48 4.99 9.55
N LEU A 32 -10.75 5.65 8.66
CA LEU A 32 -11.26 6.80 7.95
C LEU A 32 -12.36 6.43 6.96
N GLY A 33 -12.18 5.31 6.23
CA GLY A 33 -13.22 4.80 5.34
C GLY A 33 -14.55 4.54 6.07
N ILE A 34 -14.51 4.13 7.35
CA ILE A 34 -15.71 3.99 8.19
C ILE A 34 -16.36 5.35 8.46
N VAL A 35 -15.56 6.38 8.78
CA VAL A 35 -16.08 7.74 9.02
C VAL A 35 -16.70 8.32 7.75
N ASP A 36 -16.02 8.21 6.61
CA ASP A 36 -16.53 8.69 5.32
C ASP A 36 -17.85 7.98 4.98
N THR A 37 -17.89 6.65 5.13
CA THR A 37 -19.09 5.86 4.90
C THR A 37 -20.21 6.22 5.88
N ALA A 38 -19.90 6.55 7.13
CA ALA A 38 -20.88 6.98 8.11
C ALA A 38 -21.47 8.37 7.78
N VAL A 39 -20.64 9.33 7.36
CA VAL A 39 -21.12 10.67 6.95
C VAL A 39 -21.96 10.57 5.69
N ILE A 40 -21.48 9.81 4.70
CA ILE A 40 -22.12 9.62 3.39
C ILE A 40 -23.36 8.71 3.47
N GLY A 41 -23.40 7.76 4.40
CA GLY A 41 -24.50 6.82 4.58
C GLY A 41 -25.81 7.48 5.04
N HIS A 42 -25.76 8.74 5.47
CA HIS A 42 -26.94 9.56 5.76
C HIS A 42 -27.52 10.24 4.51
N LEU A 43 -26.89 10.12 3.34
CA LEU A 43 -27.46 10.58 2.08
C LEU A 43 -28.67 9.69 1.74
N GLY A 44 -29.86 10.29 1.69
CA GLY A 44 -31.16 9.61 1.69
C GLY A 44 -31.53 8.75 0.47
N SER A 45 -30.57 8.28 -0.34
CA SER A 45 -30.84 7.39 -1.48
C SER A 45 -29.68 6.43 -1.80
N ALA A 46 -30.03 5.20 -2.22
CA ALA A 46 -29.07 4.15 -2.58
C ALA A 46 -28.18 4.50 -3.80
N HIS A 47 -28.65 5.37 -4.71
CA HIS A 47 -27.89 5.73 -5.91
C HIS A 47 -26.71 6.67 -5.61
N PHE A 48 -26.79 7.53 -4.58
CA PHE A 48 -25.66 8.36 -4.15
C PHE A 48 -24.51 7.49 -3.63
N LEU A 49 -24.84 6.52 -2.77
CA LEU A 49 -23.87 5.62 -2.17
C LEU A 49 -23.19 4.73 -3.23
N ALA A 50 -23.97 4.13 -4.12
CA ALA A 50 -23.44 3.31 -5.22
C ALA A 50 -22.54 4.12 -6.17
N GLY A 51 -22.93 5.37 -6.49
CA GLY A 51 -22.15 6.26 -7.35
C GLY A 51 -20.81 6.66 -6.74
N ILE A 52 -20.81 7.07 -5.46
CA ILE A 52 -19.58 7.36 -4.71
C ILE A 52 -18.68 6.13 -4.69
N ALA A 53 -19.21 4.96 -4.32
CA ALA A 53 -18.42 3.74 -4.23
C ALA A 53 -17.72 3.41 -5.56
N LEU A 54 -18.42 3.55 -6.69
CA LEU A 54 -17.86 3.34 -8.02
C LEU A 54 -16.74 4.34 -8.32
N GLY A 55 -16.98 5.64 -8.15
CA GLY A 55 -15.99 6.69 -8.41
C GLY A 55 -14.77 6.59 -7.50
N ALA A 56 -14.99 6.37 -6.21
CA ALA A 56 -13.94 6.19 -5.20
C ALA A 56 -13.08 4.96 -5.50
N THR A 57 -13.68 3.82 -5.84
CA THR A 57 -12.94 2.59 -6.17
C THR A 57 -11.96 2.82 -7.32
N VAL A 58 -12.37 3.55 -8.36
CA VAL A 58 -11.50 3.86 -9.50
C VAL A 58 -10.35 4.77 -9.09
N ILE A 59 -10.61 5.84 -8.34
CA ILE A 59 -9.56 6.73 -7.84
C ILE A 59 -8.60 5.98 -6.92
N SER A 60 -9.11 5.19 -5.98
CA SER A 60 -8.31 4.36 -5.08
C SER A 60 -7.42 3.40 -5.85
N LEU A 61 -7.93 2.75 -6.90
CA LEU A 61 -7.16 1.87 -7.76
C LEU A 61 -6.01 2.62 -8.47
N LEU A 62 -6.30 3.78 -9.07
CA LEU A 62 -5.30 4.59 -9.77
C LEU A 62 -4.18 5.04 -8.82
N PHE A 63 -4.53 5.54 -7.63
CA PHE A 63 -3.56 6.04 -6.65
C PHE A 63 -2.79 4.90 -5.99
N TRP A 64 -3.44 3.76 -5.74
CA TRP A 64 -2.78 2.57 -5.20
C TRP A 64 -1.75 2.02 -6.19
N LEU A 65 -2.09 1.95 -7.48
CA LEU A 65 -1.14 1.56 -8.53
C LEU A 65 0.04 2.54 -8.62
N ALA A 66 -0.17 3.84 -8.38
CA ALA A 66 0.89 4.84 -8.28
C ALA A 66 1.81 4.68 -7.05
N GLY A 67 1.51 3.75 -6.14
CA GLY A 67 2.35 3.40 -4.98
C GLY A 67 3.78 2.97 -5.33
N PHE A 68 4.07 2.66 -6.60
CA PHE A 68 5.43 2.45 -7.09
C PHE A 68 6.34 3.65 -6.82
N LEU A 69 5.81 4.88 -6.87
CA LEU A 69 6.55 6.12 -6.61
C LEU A 69 7.09 6.11 -5.18
N ARG A 70 6.27 5.67 -4.22
CA ARG A 70 6.68 5.58 -2.82
C ARG A 70 7.84 4.59 -2.65
N MET A 71 7.66 3.37 -3.15
CA MET A 71 8.62 2.29 -3.00
C MET A 71 9.99 2.66 -3.61
N SER A 72 9.99 3.11 -4.87
CA SER A 72 11.24 3.44 -5.57
C SER A 72 12.00 4.58 -4.89
N THR A 73 11.29 5.63 -4.45
CA THR A 73 11.88 6.77 -3.77
C THR A 73 12.45 6.38 -2.42
N THR A 74 11.73 5.63 -1.58
CA THR A 74 12.22 5.25 -0.25
C THR A 74 13.50 4.42 -0.35
N GLY A 75 13.57 3.42 -1.23
CA GLY A 75 14.77 2.59 -1.41
C GLY A 75 16.00 3.40 -1.82
N LEU A 76 15.85 4.28 -2.82
CA LEU A 76 16.95 5.12 -3.31
C LEU A 76 17.38 6.19 -2.28
N VAL A 77 16.41 6.81 -1.59
CA VAL A 77 16.67 7.79 -0.54
C VAL A 77 17.37 7.14 0.65
N ALA A 78 16.94 5.95 1.08
CA ALA A 78 17.57 5.22 2.16
C ALA A 78 19.04 4.89 1.85
N GLN A 79 19.34 4.49 0.61
CA GLN A 79 20.72 4.24 0.18
C GLN A 79 21.56 5.52 0.14
N ALA A 80 21.04 6.62 -0.42
CA ALA A 80 21.75 7.91 -0.43
C ALA A 80 21.99 8.43 0.99
N TYR A 81 21.01 8.25 1.89
CA TYR A 81 21.14 8.57 3.31
C TYR A 81 22.20 7.71 4.01
N GLY A 82 22.26 6.41 3.70
CA GLY A 82 23.31 5.51 4.15
C GLY A 82 24.71 5.94 3.72
N LYS A 83 24.84 6.45 2.48
CA LYS A 83 26.08 7.02 1.92
C LYS A 83 26.42 8.41 2.48
N LYS A 84 25.49 9.06 3.19
CA LYS A 84 25.56 10.48 3.58
C LYS A 84 25.70 11.43 2.37
N ASP A 85 25.13 11.03 1.23
CA ASP A 85 25.15 11.81 -0.01
C ASP A 85 23.94 12.77 -0.06
N TYR A 86 24.08 13.92 0.63
CA TYR A 86 23.02 14.93 0.72
C TYR A 86 22.64 15.58 -0.62
N PRO A 87 23.58 15.90 -1.53
CA PRO A 87 23.23 16.35 -2.88
C PRO A 87 22.35 15.33 -3.63
N GLN A 88 22.67 14.03 -3.52
CA GLN A 88 21.85 12.99 -4.14
C GLN A 88 20.48 12.86 -3.47
N LEU A 89 20.35 13.08 -2.16
CA LEU A 89 19.04 13.15 -1.49
C LEU A 89 18.14 14.25 -2.06
N ALA A 90 18.70 15.45 -2.29
CA ALA A 90 17.99 16.55 -2.93
C ALA A 90 17.60 16.21 -4.38
N GLY A 91 18.54 15.64 -5.15
CA GLY A 91 18.28 15.26 -6.54
C GLY A 91 17.24 14.15 -6.70
N LEU A 92 17.22 13.16 -5.80
CA LEU A 92 16.21 12.10 -5.78
C LEU A 92 14.81 12.64 -5.47
N LEU A 93 14.69 13.57 -4.51
CA LEU A 93 13.42 14.22 -4.19
C LEU A 93 12.86 14.94 -5.42
N LYS A 94 13.68 15.79 -6.06
CA LYS A 94 13.27 16.55 -7.25
C LYS A 94 12.84 15.65 -8.41
N ARG A 95 13.65 14.64 -8.76
CA ARG A 95 13.32 13.70 -9.85
C ARG A 95 12.04 12.92 -9.56
N SER A 96 11.85 12.48 -8.32
CA SER A 96 10.65 11.73 -7.92
C SER A 96 9.40 12.61 -7.95
N LEU A 97 9.49 13.89 -7.53
CA LEU A 97 8.39 14.84 -7.62
C LEU A 97 8.03 15.17 -9.07
N VAL A 98 9.03 15.38 -9.94
CA VAL A 98 8.80 15.58 -11.38
C VAL A 98 8.10 14.36 -12.00
N LEU A 99 8.56 13.14 -11.67
CA LEU A 99 7.92 11.92 -12.13
C LEU A 99 6.48 11.80 -11.62
N ALA A 100 6.24 12.11 -10.34
CA ALA A 100 4.90 12.12 -9.76
C ALA A 100 3.96 13.09 -10.49
N LEU A 101 4.43 14.30 -10.81
CA LEU A 101 3.65 15.27 -11.58
C LEU A 101 3.39 14.79 -13.01
N ILE A 102 4.37 14.20 -13.70
CA ILE A 102 4.16 13.63 -15.04
C ILE A 102 3.07 12.55 -15.01
N VAL A 103 3.12 11.64 -14.03
CA VAL A 103 2.08 10.60 -13.87
C VAL A 103 0.74 11.24 -13.54
N ALA A 104 0.69 12.19 -12.63
CA ALA A 104 -0.54 12.88 -12.23
C ALA A 104 -1.22 13.61 -13.40
N PHE A 105 -0.47 14.40 -14.17
CA PHE A 105 -1.01 15.10 -15.33
C PHE A 105 -1.39 14.13 -16.45
N SER A 106 -0.71 13.00 -16.59
CA SER A 106 -1.12 11.94 -17.50
C SER A 106 -2.47 11.33 -17.09
N LEU A 107 -2.70 11.08 -15.79
CA LEU A 107 -3.99 10.60 -15.28
C LEU A 107 -5.12 11.61 -15.53
N ILE A 108 -4.86 12.90 -15.32
CA ILE A 108 -5.84 13.97 -15.62
C ILE A 108 -6.13 14.01 -17.13
N ALA A 109 -5.11 13.96 -17.98
CA ALA A 109 -5.28 13.97 -19.43
C ALA A 109 -6.07 12.74 -19.95
N LEU A 110 -5.88 11.58 -19.31
CA LEU A 110 -6.58 10.33 -19.64
C LEU A 110 -7.97 10.23 -18.99
N SER A 111 -8.40 11.22 -18.19
CA SER A 111 -9.68 11.19 -17.48
C SER A 111 -10.91 10.93 -18.37
N PRO A 112 -11.02 11.41 -19.63
CA PRO A 112 -12.16 11.08 -20.47
C PRO A 112 -12.22 9.59 -20.84
N LEU A 113 -11.06 8.98 -21.12
CA LEU A 113 -10.97 7.55 -21.43
C LEU A 113 -11.31 6.70 -20.20
N ILE A 114 -10.87 7.14 -19.02
CA ILE A 114 -11.18 6.48 -17.76
C ILE A 114 -12.68 6.53 -17.50
N LYS A 115 -13.36 7.68 -17.70
CA LYS A 115 -14.82 7.78 -17.58
C LYS A 115 -15.56 6.81 -18.50
N ASN A 116 -15.13 6.70 -19.76
CA ASN A 116 -15.71 5.73 -20.70
C ASN A 116 -15.53 4.28 -20.22
N ALA A 117 -14.38 3.96 -19.65
CA ALA A 117 -14.14 2.65 -19.04
C ALA A 117 -15.05 2.41 -17.82
N ILE A 118 -15.29 3.43 -16.98
CA ILE A 118 -16.22 3.33 -15.85
C ILE A 118 -17.64 3.00 -16.34
N ALA A 119 -18.15 3.72 -17.35
CA ALA A 119 -19.47 3.43 -17.93
C ALA A 119 -19.54 2.02 -18.50
N TYR A 120 -18.56 1.65 -19.33
CA TYR A 120 -18.56 0.37 -20.02
C TYR A 120 -18.44 -0.83 -19.07
N LEU A 121 -17.57 -0.74 -18.06
CA LEU A 121 -17.28 -1.85 -17.15
C LEU A 121 -18.29 -1.98 -16.02
N SER A 122 -18.94 -0.90 -15.60
CA SER A 122 -19.86 -0.94 -14.46
C SER A 122 -21.24 -1.51 -14.81
N GLY A 123 -21.74 -1.28 -16.03
CA GLY A 123 -23.12 -1.63 -16.40
C GLY A 123 -24.19 -0.93 -15.53
N SER A 124 -23.81 0.12 -14.80
CA SER A 124 -24.65 0.80 -13.83
C SER A 124 -25.73 1.68 -14.47
N SER A 125 -26.79 1.98 -13.72
CA SER A 125 -27.84 2.89 -14.17
C SER A 125 -27.31 4.32 -14.40
N ALA A 126 -28.01 5.10 -15.22
CA ALA A 126 -27.63 6.48 -15.53
C ALA A 126 -27.51 7.37 -14.27
N GLN A 127 -28.35 7.14 -13.26
CA GLN A 127 -28.31 7.88 -11.99
C GLN A 127 -27.04 7.59 -11.20
N VAL A 128 -26.62 6.33 -11.12
CA VAL A 128 -25.37 5.93 -10.44
C VAL A 128 -24.15 6.46 -11.19
N LEU A 129 -24.16 6.39 -12.53
CA LEU A 129 -23.07 6.92 -13.36
C LEU A 129 -22.92 8.43 -13.23
N ALA A 130 -24.02 9.18 -13.15
CA ALA A 130 -23.98 10.63 -12.94
C ALA A 130 -23.25 10.99 -11.62
N GLN A 131 -23.55 10.26 -10.55
CA GLN A 131 -22.89 10.45 -9.25
C GLN A 131 -21.42 10.00 -9.27
N ALA A 132 -21.12 8.89 -9.91
CA ALA A 132 -19.74 8.42 -10.06
C ALA A 132 -18.87 9.41 -10.86
N TYR A 133 -19.44 10.00 -11.93
CA TYR A 133 -18.76 11.03 -12.71
C TYR A 133 -18.54 12.31 -11.91
N SER A 134 -19.56 12.78 -11.19
CA SER A 134 -19.42 13.95 -10.31
C SER A 134 -18.27 13.77 -9.31
N TYR A 135 -18.21 12.61 -8.65
CA TYR A 135 -17.12 12.28 -7.75
C TYR A 135 -15.76 12.22 -8.47
N PHE A 136 -15.69 11.45 -9.56
CA PHE A 136 -14.43 11.20 -10.29
C PHE A 136 -13.83 12.48 -10.89
N GLU A 137 -14.65 13.34 -11.50
CA GLU A 137 -14.20 14.56 -12.18
C GLU A 137 -13.59 15.57 -11.21
N ILE A 138 -14.08 15.63 -9.97
CA ILE A 138 -13.47 16.45 -8.92
C ILE A 138 -12.20 15.77 -8.42
N ARG A 139 -12.29 14.48 -8.10
CA ARG A 139 -11.24 13.77 -7.37
C ARG A 139 -10.00 13.44 -8.21
N ILE A 140 -10.11 13.40 -9.54
CA ILE A 140 -8.93 13.21 -10.40
C ILE A 140 -7.91 14.35 -10.27
N PHE A 141 -8.35 15.58 -9.96
CA PHE A 141 -7.47 16.74 -9.73
C PHE A 141 -6.67 16.65 -8.43
N SER A 142 -6.91 15.62 -7.63
CA SER A 142 -6.13 15.30 -6.44
C SER A 142 -4.87 14.52 -6.79
N ALA A 143 -4.78 13.96 -7.99
CA ALA A 143 -3.61 13.18 -8.43
C ALA A 143 -2.28 13.93 -8.23
N PRO A 144 -2.12 15.23 -8.55
CA PRO A 144 -0.85 15.94 -8.32
C PRO A 144 -0.45 15.96 -6.84
N ALA A 145 -1.41 16.25 -5.95
CA ALA A 145 -1.16 16.31 -4.52
C ALA A 145 -0.94 14.92 -3.90
N ALA A 146 -1.82 13.96 -4.18
CA ALA A 146 -1.73 12.59 -3.68
C ALA A 146 -0.40 11.91 -4.09
N LEU A 147 0.01 12.03 -5.36
CA LEU A 147 1.23 11.39 -5.85
C LEU A 147 2.49 12.11 -5.32
N CYS A 148 2.46 13.43 -5.14
CA CYS A 148 3.54 14.15 -4.48
C CYS A 148 3.62 13.79 -2.99
N ASN A 149 2.49 13.62 -2.30
CA ASN A 149 2.44 13.14 -0.91
C ASN A 149 3.09 11.76 -0.76
N LEU A 150 2.86 10.83 -1.70
CA LEU A 150 3.56 9.53 -1.73
C LEU A 150 5.08 9.68 -1.78
N VAL A 151 5.58 10.60 -2.61
CA VAL A 151 7.03 10.88 -2.73
C VAL A 151 7.60 11.52 -1.46
N LEU A 152 6.89 12.48 -0.88
CA LEU A 152 7.35 13.18 0.34
C LEU A 152 7.34 12.24 1.55
N LEU A 153 6.30 11.41 1.69
CA LEU A 153 6.22 10.33 2.65
C LEU A 153 7.41 9.37 2.48
N ALA A 154 7.67 8.95 1.25
CA ALA A 154 8.77 8.05 0.92
C ALA A 154 10.14 8.63 1.25
N TRP A 155 10.34 9.93 1.02
CA TRP A 155 11.58 10.63 1.34
C TRP A 155 11.80 10.69 2.85
N MET A 156 10.77 11.08 3.63
CA MET A 156 10.84 11.09 5.10
C MET A 156 11.15 9.70 5.68
N LEU A 157 10.51 8.66 5.12
CA LEU A 157 10.77 7.28 5.52
C LEU A 157 12.21 6.85 5.20
N GLY A 158 12.71 7.17 4.01
CA GLY A 158 14.06 6.80 3.59
C GLY A 158 15.16 7.38 4.49
N ILE A 159 14.96 8.58 5.03
CA ILE A 159 15.88 9.20 6.00
C ILE A 159 15.56 8.86 7.48
N HIS A 160 14.67 7.89 7.70
CA HIS A 160 14.28 7.34 9.01
C HIS A 160 13.46 8.31 9.88
N TYR A 161 12.78 9.27 9.29
CA TYR A 161 11.85 10.15 9.98
C TYR A 161 10.44 9.52 10.05
N GLY A 162 10.29 8.51 10.93
CA GLY A 162 9.05 7.74 11.07
C GLY A 162 7.83 8.51 11.59
N LYS A 163 8.03 9.67 12.24
CA LYS A 163 6.91 10.50 12.73
C LYS A 163 6.21 11.29 11.62
N GLY A 164 6.93 11.62 10.55
CA GLY A 164 6.40 12.42 9.44
C GLY A 164 5.18 11.79 8.77
N PRO A 165 5.23 10.51 8.34
CA PRO A 165 4.07 9.82 7.78
C PRO A 165 2.84 9.85 8.68
N PHE A 166 3.02 9.70 9.99
CA PHE A 166 1.92 9.78 10.96
C PHE A 166 1.29 11.17 11.01
N TYR A 167 2.10 12.23 11.09
CA TYR A 167 1.56 13.59 11.07
C TYR A 167 0.89 13.95 9.74
N LEU A 168 1.46 13.48 8.63
CA LEU A 168 0.87 13.72 7.31
C LEU A 168 -0.53 13.12 7.21
N LEU A 169 -0.68 11.86 7.62
CA LEU A 169 -1.96 11.18 7.58
C LEU A 169 -2.95 11.79 8.58
N LEU A 170 -2.50 12.16 9.78
CA LEU A 170 -3.34 12.84 10.76
C LEU A 170 -3.91 14.17 10.22
N VAL A 171 -3.07 15.00 9.60
CA VAL A 171 -3.50 16.26 8.98
C VAL A 171 -4.49 15.99 7.85
N THR A 172 -4.18 15.04 6.96
CA THR A 172 -5.08 14.65 5.85
C THR A 172 -6.45 14.25 6.38
N ASN A 173 -6.47 13.34 7.35
CA ASN A 173 -7.68 12.76 7.91
C ASN A 173 -8.53 13.79 8.66
N ILE A 174 -7.91 14.61 9.51
CA ILE A 174 -8.64 15.65 10.25
C ILE A 174 -9.21 16.69 9.29
N THR A 175 -8.43 17.15 8.31
CA THR A 175 -8.92 18.12 7.33
C THR A 175 -10.09 17.54 6.53
N ASN A 176 -9.99 16.29 6.09
CA ASN A 176 -11.07 15.62 5.37
C ASN A 176 -12.34 15.52 6.21
N ILE A 177 -12.28 14.97 7.44
CA ILE A 177 -13.45 14.83 8.32
C ILE A 177 -14.14 16.17 8.59
N VAL A 178 -13.37 17.22 8.90
CA VAL A 178 -13.93 18.55 9.16
C VAL A 178 -14.63 19.12 7.92
N LEU A 179 -14.04 18.93 6.73
CA LEU A 179 -14.61 19.40 5.48
C LEU A 179 -15.78 18.54 5.00
N ASP A 180 -15.81 17.24 5.29
CA ASP A 180 -16.95 16.38 4.99
C ASP A 180 -18.16 16.80 5.80
N ILE A 181 -18.00 17.05 7.10
CA ILE A 181 -19.08 17.59 7.94
C ILE A 181 -19.56 18.92 7.37
N TYR A 182 -18.65 19.81 6.97
CA TYR A 182 -19.03 21.12 6.46
C TYR A 182 -19.71 21.06 5.07
N PHE A 183 -19.13 20.39 4.09
CA PHE A 183 -19.66 20.37 2.73
C PHE A 183 -20.83 19.41 2.55
N VAL A 184 -20.80 18.25 3.20
CA VAL A 184 -21.85 17.22 3.04
C VAL A 184 -23.03 17.52 3.96
N VAL A 185 -22.78 17.79 5.25
CA VAL A 185 -23.88 17.94 6.23
C VAL A 185 -24.42 19.37 6.25
N TYR A 186 -23.55 20.39 6.28
CA TYR A 186 -24.00 21.78 6.42
C TYR A 186 -24.39 22.43 5.07
N LEU A 187 -23.64 22.19 4.00
CA LEU A 187 -23.93 22.77 2.67
C LEU A 187 -24.80 21.87 1.77
N ASP A 188 -25.06 20.61 2.15
CA ASP A 188 -25.79 19.61 1.36
C ASP A 188 -25.24 19.43 -0.07
N TRP A 189 -23.91 19.46 -0.23
CA TRP A 189 -23.26 19.21 -1.54
C TRP A 189 -23.14 17.73 -1.87
N GLN A 190 -23.66 16.85 -1.01
CA GLN A 190 -23.75 15.40 -1.21
C GLN A 190 -22.42 14.81 -1.70
N VAL A 191 -22.46 14.06 -2.81
CA VAL A 191 -21.31 13.39 -3.45
C VAL A 191 -20.19 14.36 -3.82
N ALA A 192 -20.54 15.52 -4.37
CA ALA A 192 -19.55 16.54 -4.74
C ALA A 192 -18.85 17.11 -3.50
N GLY A 193 -19.60 17.29 -2.40
CA GLY A 193 -19.05 17.73 -1.11
C GLY A 193 -17.94 16.81 -0.61
N ALA A 194 -18.18 15.50 -0.63
CA ALA A 194 -17.20 14.50 -0.20
C ALA A 194 -15.94 14.49 -1.10
N ALA A 195 -16.12 14.65 -2.41
CA ALA A 195 -15.01 14.74 -3.35
C ALA A 195 -14.15 16.00 -3.12
N TRP A 196 -14.78 17.15 -2.88
CA TRP A 196 -14.09 18.41 -2.57
C TRP A 196 -13.35 18.37 -1.23
N ALA A 197 -13.96 17.82 -0.18
CA ALA A 197 -13.33 17.64 1.12
C ALA A 197 -12.02 16.86 1.00
N SER A 198 -12.09 15.73 0.29
CA SER A 198 -10.93 14.87 0.07
C SER A 198 -9.86 15.56 -0.80
N LEU A 199 -10.26 16.29 -1.84
CA LEU A 199 -9.36 17.06 -2.72
C LEU A 199 -8.58 18.11 -1.93
N ILE A 200 -9.28 18.90 -1.11
CA ILE A 200 -8.65 19.93 -0.28
C ILE A 200 -7.74 19.28 0.77
N ALA A 201 -8.15 18.18 1.39
CA ALA A 201 -7.34 17.44 2.34
C ALA A 201 -5.98 17.00 1.75
N ASP A 202 -5.95 16.50 0.50
CA ASP A 202 -4.70 16.12 -0.16
C ASP A 202 -3.76 17.32 -0.38
N TYR A 203 -4.30 18.48 -0.79
CA TYR A 203 -3.49 19.69 -0.99
C TYR A 203 -3.02 20.28 0.34
N THR A 204 -3.84 20.26 1.39
CA THR A 204 -3.41 20.65 2.75
C THR A 204 -2.30 19.73 3.25
N ALA A 205 -2.43 18.43 3.04
CA ALA A 205 -1.39 17.44 3.33
C ALA A 205 -0.10 17.70 2.53
N LEU A 206 -0.21 18.05 1.25
CA LEU A 206 0.93 18.40 0.40
C LEU A 206 1.71 19.59 0.95
N LEU A 207 1.01 20.69 1.28
CA LEU A 207 1.64 21.88 1.83
C LEU A 207 2.33 21.57 3.17
N PHE A 208 1.68 20.78 4.02
CA PHE A 208 2.25 20.35 5.29
C PHE A 208 3.46 19.43 5.12
N ALA A 209 3.41 18.47 4.19
CA ALA A 209 4.53 17.59 3.88
C ALA A 209 5.73 18.36 3.34
N LEU A 210 5.51 19.32 2.43
CA LEU A 210 6.56 20.20 1.92
C LEU A 210 7.22 21.01 3.04
N PHE A 211 6.41 21.55 3.95
CA PHE A 211 6.91 22.25 5.14
C PHE A 211 7.79 21.35 6.03
N LEU A 212 7.35 20.12 6.33
CA LEU A 212 8.12 19.16 7.13
C LEU A 212 9.44 18.78 6.45
N VAL A 213 9.38 18.45 5.16
CA VAL A 213 10.55 18.09 4.35
C VAL A 213 11.54 19.24 4.28
N PHE A 214 11.08 20.47 4.08
CA PHE A 214 11.93 21.66 4.06
C PHE A 214 12.65 21.88 5.41
N ARG A 215 11.92 21.79 6.53
CA ARG A 215 12.53 21.92 7.87
C ARG A 215 13.56 20.83 8.14
N LEU A 216 13.25 19.59 7.77
CA LEU A 216 14.14 18.45 7.99
C LEU A 216 15.37 18.53 7.10
N ALA A 217 15.21 18.91 5.83
CA ALA A 217 16.30 19.15 4.90
C ALA A 217 17.23 20.25 5.39
N LYS A 218 16.69 21.37 5.91
CA LYS A 218 17.47 22.46 6.51
C LYS A 218 18.27 21.97 7.73
N LYS A 219 17.64 21.21 8.63
CA LYS A 219 18.29 20.64 9.82
C LYS A 219 19.43 19.68 9.48
N MET A 220 19.31 18.95 8.37
CA MET A 220 20.31 17.99 7.89
C MET A 220 21.30 18.58 6.87
N THR A 221 21.24 19.90 6.64
CA THR A 221 22.04 20.62 5.63
C THR A 221 21.95 20.01 4.22
N VAL A 222 20.78 19.51 3.85
CA VAL A 222 20.50 19.00 2.50
C VAL A 222 20.31 20.18 1.54
N PRO A 223 21.10 20.28 0.44
CA PRO A 223 21.08 21.44 -0.42
C PRO A 223 19.93 21.36 -1.44
N LEU A 224 18.69 21.60 -0.99
CA LEU A 224 17.49 21.53 -1.83
C LEU A 224 17.51 22.48 -3.03
N PHE A 225 18.24 23.59 -2.96
CA PHE A 225 18.31 24.58 -4.04
C PHE A 225 19.47 24.35 -5.01
N LEU A 226 20.28 23.30 -4.82
CA LEU A 226 21.39 23.01 -5.71
C LEU A 226 20.89 22.70 -7.14
N GLY A 227 21.51 23.34 -8.12
CA GLY A 227 21.35 23.03 -9.54
C GLY A 227 21.97 21.69 -9.93
N GLY A 228 21.95 21.34 -11.22
CA GLY A 228 22.60 20.12 -11.72
C GLY A 228 22.01 18.80 -11.20
N TRP A 229 20.79 18.83 -10.67
CA TRP A 229 20.11 17.64 -10.13
C TRP A 229 19.56 16.73 -11.24
N PHE A 230 19.31 17.29 -12.42
CA PHE A 230 18.81 16.56 -13.58
C PHE A 230 19.95 15.79 -14.25
N SER A 231 19.72 14.50 -14.48
CA SER A 231 20.62 13.63 -15.22
C SER A 231 19.74 12.61 -15.92
N ARG A 232 19.94 12.48 -17.24
CA ARG A 232 19.18 11.55 -18.09
C ARG A 232 19.32 10.12 -17.58
N ASP A 233 20.53 9.69 -17.25
CA ASP A 233 20.81 8.33 -16.78
C ASP A 233 20.16 8.06 -15.42
N LYS A 234 20.24 9.02 -14.49
CA LYS A 234 19.59 8.90 -13.17
C LYS A 234 18.06 8.90 -13.29
N MET A 235 17.50 9.62 -14.27
CA MET A 235 16.06 9.59 -14.55
C MET A 235 15.64 8.25 -15.15
N TRP A 236 16.40 7.71 -16.11
CA TRP A 236 16.13 6.39 -16.69
C TRP A 236 16.23 5.26 -15.67
N ALA A 237 17.22 5.31 -14.77
CA ALA A 237 17.34 4.36 -13.69
C ALA A 237 16.11 4.40 -12.76
N LEU A 238 15.63 5.61 -12.43
CA LEU A 238 14.40 5.79 -11.65
C LEU A 238 13.17 5.25 -12.41
N LEU A 239 13.02 5.58 -13.69
CA LEU A 239 11.91 5.10 -14.51
C LEU A 239 11.89 3.57 -14.65
N SER A 240 13.04 2.96 -14.90
CA SER A 240 13.18 1.50 -15.00
C SER A 240 12.78 0.81 -13.68
N LEU A 241 13.24 1.36 -12.55
CA LEU A 241 12.86 0.87 -11.22
C LEU A 241 11.35 0.99 -10.98
N ASN A 242 10.75 2.13 -11.32
CA ASN A 242 9.31 2.37 -11.19
C ASN A 242 8.48 1.45 -12.09
N ARG A 243 8.90 1.23 -13.34
CA ARG A 243 8.25 0.31 -14.29
C ARG A 243 8.16 -1.09 -13.70
N ASP A 244 9.26 -1.61 -13.16
CA ASP A 244 9.29 -2.98 -12.64
C ASP A 244 8.42 -3.14 -11.38
N ILE A 245 8.38 -2.13 -10.51
CA ILE A 245 7.47 -2.10 -9.35
C ILE A 245 6.01 -1.98 -9.79
N PHE A 246 5.71 -1.14 -10.80
CA PHE A 246 4.37 -1.01 -11.37
C PHE A 246 3.86 -2.34 -11.92
N ILE A 247 4.66 -3.04 -12.73
CA ILE A 247 4.29 -4.36 -13.27
C ILE A 247 4.01 -5.34 -12.13
N ARG A 248 4.87 -5.37 -11.10
CA ARG A 248 4.66 -6.21 -9.90
C ARG A 248 3.33 -5.89 -9.22
N SER A 249 3.00 -4.62 -9.03
CA SER A 249 1.74 -4.21 -8.38
C SER A 249 0.52 -4.49 -9.27
N LEU A 250 0.64 -4.34 -10.59
CA LEU A 250 -0.41 -4.67 -11.53
C LEU A 250 -0.74 -6.17 -11.50
N ILE A 251 0.27 -7.06 -11.50
CA ILE A 251 0.06 -8.51 -11.39
C ILE A 251 -0.64 -8.88 -10.08
N LEU A 252 -0.20 -8.26 -8.98
CA LEU A 252 -0.84 -8.45 -7.67
C LEU A 252 -2.31 -8.04 -7.72
N GLN A 253 -2.61 -6.87 -8.30
CA GLN A 253 -3.97 -6.38 -8.45
C GLN A 253 -4.82 -7.30 -9.33
N LEU A 254 -4.27 -7.85 -10.42
CA LEU A 254 -4.97 -8.79 -11.28
C LEU A 254 -5.39 -10.06 -10.53
N CYS A 255 -4.58 -10.57 -9.61
CA CYS A 255 -4.94 -11.73 -8.77
C CYS A 255 -6.11 -11.39 -7.83
N PHE A 256 -6.08 -10.22 -7.19
CA PHE A 256 -7.19 -9.74 -6.36
C PHE A 256 -8.47 -9.52 -7.17
N SER A 257 -8.37 -8.85 -8.32
CA SER A 257 -9.51 -8.64 -9.22
C SER A 257 -10.10 -9.97 -9.68
N PHE A 258 -9.26 -10.96 -10.02
CA PHE A 258 -9.73 -12.29 -10.38
C PHE A 258 -10.53 -12.94 -9.24
N MET A 259 -10.04 -12.85 -8.00
CA MET A 259 -10.75 -13.40 -6.84
C MET A 259 -12.13 -12.75 -6.66
N THR A 260 -12.24 -11.44 -6.84
CA THR A 260 -13.51 -10.71 -6.77
C THR A 260 -14.46 -11.13 -7.89
N PHE A 261 -14.03 -11.06 -9.15
CA PHE A 261 -14.88 -11.36 -10.31
C PHE A 261 -15.27 -12.84 -10.38
N TYR A 262 -14.35 -13.75 -10.04
CA TYR A 262 -14.68 -15.17 -10.00
C TYR A 262 -15.60 -15.50 -8.81
N GLY A 263 -15.40 -14.86 -7.66
CA GLY A 263 -16.31 -14.96 -6.52
C GLY A 263 -17.75 -14.56 -6.86
N ALA A 264 -17.91 -13.47 -7.62
CA ALA A 264 -19.20 -13.04 -8.16
C ALA A 264 -19.85 -14.09 -9.07
N ARG A 265 -19.05 -14.80 -9.87
CA ARG A 265 -19.52 -15.88 -10.75
C ARG A 265 -20.00 -17.11 -9.97
N ILE A 266 -19.41 -17.40 -8.80
CA ILE A 266 -19.86 -18.50 -7.93
C ILE A 266 -21.22 -18.17 -7.31
N GLY A 267 -21.41 -16.92 -6.87
CA GLY A 267 -22.70 -16.41 -6.39
C GLY A 267 -22.56 -15.20 -5.47
N GLU A 268 -23.67 -14.50 -5.26
CA GLU A 268 -23.71 -13.24 -4.50
C GLU A 268 -23.25 -13.40 -3.04
N VAL A 269 -23.68 -14.47 -2.37
CA VAL A 269 -23.23 -14.79 -1.00
C VAL A 269 -21.72 -15.02 -0.96
N THR A 270 -21.15 -15.71 -1.97
CA THR A 270 -19.71 -15.96 -2.05
C THR A 270 -18.93 -14.67 -2.27
N LEU A 271 -19.43 -13.78 -3.13
CA LEU A 271 -18.85 -12.47 -3.34
C LEU A 271 -18.83 -11.65 -2.04
N ALA A 272 -19.95 -11.60 -1.32
CA ALA A 272 -20.07 -10.88 -0.05
C ALA A 272 -19.10 -11.44 1.00
N VAL A 273 -19.04 -12.77 1.14
CA VAL A 273 -18.09 -13.46 2.01
C VAL A 273 -16.65 -13.07 1.66
N ASN A 274 -16.28 -13.15 0.39
CA ASN A 274 -14.92 -12.81 -0.05
C ASN A 274 -14.60 -11.33 0.19
N ALA A 275 -15.55 -10.41 0.01
CA ALA A 275 -15.36 -9.00 0.32
C ALA A 275 -15.07 -8.79 1.82
N VAL A 276 -15.85 -9.42 2.71
CA VAL A 276 -15.63 -9.37 4.17
C VAL A 276 -14.25 -9.91 4.54
N LEU A 277 -13.88 -11.07 4.00
CA LEU A 277 -12.60 -11.71 4.34
C LEU A 277 -11.40 -10.98 3.72
N LEU A 278 -11.53 -10.37 2.53
CA LEU A 278 -10.48 -9.54 1.93
C LEU A 278 -10.24 -8.26 2.76
N ASN A 279 -11.25 -7.71 3.43
CA ASN A 279 -11.05 -6.60 4.38
C ASN A 279 -10.16 -7.01 5.57
N PHE A 280 -10.31 -8.24 6.08
CA PHE A 280 -9.40 -8.76 7.11
C PHE A 280 -7.97 -8.86 6.58
N LEU A 281 -7.81 -9.36 5.35
CA LEU A 281 -6.49 -9.45 4.72
C LEU A 281 -5.85 -8.08 4.56
N MET A 282 -6.62 -7.06 4.19
CA MET A 282 -6.14 -5.67 4.12
C MET A 282 -5.71 -5.15 5.50
N LEU A 283 -6.48 -5.41 6.56
CA LEU A 283 -6.12 -5.05 7.93
C LEU A 283 -4.77 -5.69 8.35
N VAL A 284 -4.56 -6.97 8.03
CA VAL A 284 -3.30 -7.66 8.28
C VAL A 284 -2.16 -7.05 7.45
N SER A 285 -2.40 -6.76 6.17
CA SER A 285 -1.41 -6.14 5.29
C SER A 285 -0.93 -4.83 5.88
N PHE A 286 -1.85 -3.94 6.28
CA PHE A 286 -1.53 -2.63 6.84
C PHE A 286 -0.63 -2.70 8.08
N ALA A 287 -0.83 -3.69 8.94
CA ALA A 287 0.01 -3.89 10.11
C ALA A 287 1.38 -4.49 9.77
N LEU A 288 1.43 -5.52 8.93
CA LEU A 288 2.69 -6.14 8.52
C LEU A 288 3.56 -5.18 7.69
N ASP A 289 2.93 -4.30 6.89
CA ASP A 289 3.60 -3.27 6.11
C ASP A 289 4.40 -2.31 6.99
N GLY A 290 3.98 -2.02 8.22
CA GLY A 290 4.77 -1.17 9.12
C GLY A 290 6.15 -1.75 9.45
N ILE A 291 6.25 -3.07 9.61
CA ILE A 291 7.55 -3.76 9.78
C ILE A 291 8.32 -3.79 8.45
N ALA A 292 7.63 -4.03 7.33
CA ALA A 292 8.24 -4.04 6.01
C ALA A 292 8.87 -2.69 5.67
N TYR A 293 8.17 -1.58 5.91
CA TYR A 293 8.65 -0.22 5.70
C TYR A 293 9.85 0.13 6.58
N ALA A 294 9.84 -0.30 7.84
CA ALA A 294 11.01 -0.14 8.71
C ALA A 294 12.21 -0.96 8.21
N SER A 295 11.98 -2.17 7.71
CA SER A 295 13.01 -3.02 7.10
C SER A 295 13.57 -2.38 5.83
N GLU A 296 12.71 -1.89 4.95
CA GLU A 296 13.02 -1.19 3.70
C GLU A 296 14.01 -0.05 3.94
N ALA A 297 13.71 0.83 4.89
CA ALA A 297 14.56 1.95 5.22
C ALA A 297 15.90 1.53 5.85
N LYS A 298 15.91 0.53 6.74
CA LYS A 298 17.13 0.05 7.41
C LYS A 298 18.05 -0.76 6.50
N VAL A 299 17.49 -1.62 5.66
CA VAL A 299 18.23 -2.39 4.66
C VAL A 299 18.78 -1.46 3.58
N GLY A 300 17.98 -0.49 3.10
CA GLY A 300 18.46 0.52 2.16
C GLY A 300 19.62 1.34 2.72
N GLN A 301 19.53 1.80 3.97
CA GLN A 301 20.64 2.48 4.64
C GLN A 301 21.90 1.58 4.72
N ALA A 302 21.74 0.31 5.07
CA ALA A 302 22.85 -0.62 5.17
C ALA A 302 23.51 -0.91 3.79
N LYS A 303 22.73 -0.98 2.70
CA LYS A 303 23.24 -1.05 1.34
C LYS A 303 24.00 0.21 0.96
N GLY A 304 23.47 1.39 1.29
CA GLY A 304 24.17 2.66 1.14
C GLY A 304 25.51 2.71 1.88
N GLN A 305 25.58 2.13 3.06
CA GLN A 305 26.81 2.00 3.87
C GLN A 305 27.75 0.89 3.38
N HIS A 306 27.44 0.23 2.26
CA HIS A 306 28.20 -0.89 1.73
C HIS A 306 28.44 -2.02 2.75
N SER A 307 27.46 -2.27 3.65
CA SER A 307 27.62 -3.21 4.76
C SER A 307 26.67 -4.41 4.68
N VAL A 308 27.13 -5.49 4.06
CA VAL A 308 26.40 -6.79 4.00
C VAL A 308 26.08 -7.32 5.39
N ARG A 309 27.00 -7.14 6.36
CA ARG A 309 26.76 -7.53 7.76
C ARG A 309 25.54 -6.81 8.36
N ARG A 310 25.37 -5.52 8.10
CA ARG A 310 24.22 -4.74 8.57
C ARG A 310 22.94 -5.11 7.82
N ILE A 311 23.01 -5.37 6.50
CA ILE A 311 21.88 -5.89 5.73
C ILE A 311 21.34 -7.17 6.38
N ASN A 312 22.22 -8.17 6.59
CA ASN A 312 21.85 -9.45 7.18
C ASN A 312 21.30 -9.30 8.61
N LEU A 313 21.81 -8.35 9.39
CA LEU A 313 21.31 -8.07 10.73
C LEU A 313 19.88 -7.53 10.70
N TRP A 314 19.61 -6.54 9.85
CA TRP A 314 18.27 -5.95 9.74
C TRP A 314 17.26 -6.95 9.20
N VAL A 315 17.63 -7.77 8.21
CA VAL A 315 16.77 -8.86 7.72
C VAL A 315 16.42 -9.83 8.84
N LYS A 316 17.39 -10.29 9.66
CA LYS A 316 17.11 -11.20 10.79
C LYS A 316 16.18 -10.58 11.83
N ILE A 317 16.38 -9.30 12.17
CA ILE A 317 15.55 -8.60 13.16
C ILE A 317 14.14 -8.40 12.63
N SER A 318 13.99 -8.00 11.36
CA SER A 318 12.68 -7.80 10.74
C SER A 318 11.93 -9.13 10.56
N VAL A 319 12.62 -10.22 10.21
CA VAL A 319 12.02 -11.57 10.14
C VAL A 319 11.49 -12.01 11.51
N PHE A 320 12.26 -11.77 12.58
CA PHE A 320 11.81 -12.08 13.94
C PHE A 320 10.53 -11.33 14.31
N TRP A 321 10.51 -10.00 14.13
CA TRP A 321 9.34 -9.20 14.47
C TRP A 321 8.15 -9.50 13.56
N GLY A 322 8.36 -9.64 12.26
CA GLY A 322 7.29 -9.97 11.33
C GLY A 322 6.64 -11.32 11.67
N MET A 323 7.42 -12.36 12.01
CA MET A 323 6.87 -13.66 12.41
C MET A 323 6.10 -13.55 13.73
N LEU A 324 6.60 -12.77 14.69
CA LEU A 324 5.90 -12.55 15.95
C LEU A 324 4.55 -11.85 15.71
N PHE A 325 4.51 -10.77 14.93
CA PHE A 325 3.26 -10.08 14.60
C PHE A 325 2.30 -10.98 13.82
N ALA A 326 2.80 -11.71 12.83
CA ALA A 326 1.99 -12.66 12.06
C ALA A 326 1.34 -13.72 12.96
N PHE A 327 2.13 -14.30 13.88
CA PHE A 327 1.62 -15.24 14.86
C PHE A 327 0.55 -14.61 15.77
N CYS A 328 0.80 -13.40 16.27
CA CYS A 328 -0.20 -12.67 17.08
C CYS A 328 -1.50 -12.41 16.29
N TYR A 329 -1.41 -12.03 15.02
CA TYR A 329 -2.59 -11.83 14.16
C TYR A 329 -3.36 -13.12 13.90
N SER A 330 -2.66 -14.22 13.62
CA SER A 330 -3.28 -15.54 13.47
C SER A 330 -4.02 -15.97 14.73
N VAL A 331 -3.41 -15.80 15.92
CA VAL A 331 -4.06 -16.10 17.20
C VAL A 331 -5.26 -15.17 17.43
N PHE A 332 -5.12 -13.87 17.14
CA PHE A 332 -6.21 -12.91 17.27
C PHE A 332 -7.42 -13.28 16.40
N PHE A 333 -7.21 -13.67 15.14
CA PHE A 333 -8.29 -14.14 14.28
C PHE A 333 -8.87 -15.48 14.69
N ALA A 334 -8.06 -16.38 15.27
CA ALA A 334 -8.58 -17.63 15.82
C ALA A 334 -9.52 -17.40 17.01
N LEU A 335 -9.27 -16.37 17.83
CA LEU A 335 -10.06 -16.07 19.03
C LEU A 335 -11.26 -15.15 18.75
N PHE A 336 -11.08 -14.17 17.87
CA PHE A 336 -12.03 -13.06 17.66
C PHE A 336 -12.59 -12.97 16.23
N GLY A 337 -12.15 -13.84 15.32
CA GLY A 337 -12.50 -13.73 13.89
C GLY A 337 -13.99 -13.81 13.63
N SER A 338 -14.70 -14.71 14.32
CA SER A 338 -16.16 -14.86 14.20
C SER A 338 -16.91 -13.61 14.67
N GLN A 339 -16.48 -13.03 15.79
CA GLN A 339 -17.05 -11.82 16.37
C GLN A 339 -16.82 -10.61 15.46
N ILE A 340 -15.65 -10.52 14.83
CA ILE A 340 -15.37 -9.45 13.86
C ILE A 340 -16.25 -9.63 12.61
N ILE A 341 -16.48 -10.85 12.14
CA ILE A 341 -17.42 -11.11 11.02
C ILE A 341 -18.83 -10.58 11.39
N THR A 342 -19.33 -10.89 12.59
CA THR A 342 -20.65 -10.42 13.04
C THR A 342 -20.72 -8.91 13.27
N LEU A 343 -19.58 -8.23 13.44
CA LEU A 343 -19.53 -6.76 13.52
C LEU A 343 -19.56 -6.10 12.15
N LEU A 344 -19.19 -6.82 11.08
CA LEU A 344 -19.12 -6.28 9.71
C LEU A 344 -20.38 -6.53 8.90
N THR A 345 -21.18 -7.53 9.27
CA THR A 345 -22.43 -7.84 8.56
C THR A 345 -23.44 -8.49 9.49
N ASP A 346 -24.70 -8.12 9.32
CA ASP A 346 -25.85 -8.70 10.02
C ASP A 346 -26.54 -9.81 9.20
N ILE A 347 -26.03 -10.15 8.01
CA ILE A 347 -26.67 -11.11 7.10
C ILE A 347 -26.32 -12.54 7.56
N PRO A 348 -27.29 -13.35 8.06
CA PRO A 348 -26.99 -14.65 8.67
C PRO A 348 -26.29 -15.63 7.73
N GLU A 349 -26.66 -15.64 6.45
CA GLU A 349 -26.06 -16.52 5.43
C GLU A 349 -24.59 -16.17 5.17
N VAL A 350 -24.27 -14.87 5.10
CA VAL A 350 -22.89 -14.39 4.91
C VAL A 350 -22.05 -14.68 6.15
N ILE A 351 -22.59 -14.48 7.35
CA ILE A 351 -21.90 -14.81 8.60
C ILE A 351 -21.56 -16.30 8.64
N LYS A 352 -22.55 -17.17 8.37
CA LYS A 352 -22.35 -18.63 8.39
C LYS A 352 -21.29 -19.06 7.39
N ALA A 353 -21.39 -18.59 6.15
CA ALA A 353 -20.43 -18.91 5.10
C ALA A 353 -19.04 -18.32 5.38
N ALA A 354 -18.93 -17.07 5.86
CA ALA A 354 -17.64 -16.46 6.19
C ALA A 354 -16.90 -17.21 7.31
N ASN A 355 -17.63 -17.74 8.30
CA ASN A 355 -17.05 -18.59 9.34
C ASN A 355 -16.48 -19.91 8.79
N GLU A 356 -17.05 -20.46 7.72
CA GLU A 356 -16.53 -21.66 7.04
C GLU A 356 -15.15 -21.41 6.41
N TYR A 357 -14.92 -20.20 5.87
CA TYR A 357 -13.64 -19.81 5.24
C TYR A 357 -12.65 -19.14 6.21
N LEU A 358 -13.07 -18.81 7.44
CA LEU A 358 -12.22 -18.18 8.46
C LEU A 358 -10.88 -18.91 8.71
N PRO A 359 -10.78 -20.26 8.67
CA PRO A 359 -9.51 -20.95 8.81
C PRO A 359 -8.42 -20.49 7.82
N TRP A 360 -8.79 -20.10 6.59
CA TRP A 360 -7.84 -19.55 5.63
C TRP A 360 -7.24 -18.25 6.13
N LEU A 361 -8.06 -17.36 6.69
CA LEU A 361 -7.60 -16.10 7.27
C LEU A 361 -6.78 -16.28 8.54
N ILE A 362 -7.07 -17.30 9.35
CA ILE A 362 -6.26 -17.62 10.52
C ILE A 362 -4.83 -17.98 10.08
N PHE A 363 -4.69 -18.75 9.00
CA PHE A 363 -3.37 -19.14 8.49
C PHE A 363 -2.68 -18.04 7.65
N MET A 364 -3.46 -17.16 7.01
CA MET A 364 -2.95 -16.19 6.03
C MET A 364 -1.86 -15.24 6.54
N PRO A 365 -1.91 -14.67 7.77
CA PRO A 365 -0.82 -13.83 8.28
C PRO A 365 0.53 -14.55 8.28
N LEU A 366 0.57 -15.83 8.70
CA LEU A 366 1.80 -16.63 8.70
C LEU A 366 2.27 -16.90 7.26
N ALA A 367 1.34 -17.19 6.37
CA ALA A 367 1.60 -17.46 4.97
C ALA A 367 2.18 -16.23 4.23
N ALA A 368 1.59 -15.05 4.47
CA ALA A 368 1.89 -13.83 3.74
C ALA A 368 2.99 -12.96 4.37
N MET A 369 3.33 -13.17 5.65
CA MET A 369 4.34 -12.37 6.36
C MET A 369 5.66 -12.24 5.60
N SER A 370 6.12 -13.35 5.02
CA SER A 370 7.39 -13.35 4.30
C SER A 370 7.33 -12.55 3.00
N CYS A 371 6.21 -12.54 2.27
CA CYS A 371 6.12 -11.76 1.04
C CYS A 371 6.11 -10.25 1.32
N PHE A 372 5.33 -9.77 2.30
CA PHE A 372 5.29 -8.35 2.66
C PHE A 372 6.65 -7.88 3.18
N LEU A 373 7.28 -8.66 4.06
CA LEU A 373 8.59 -8.29 4.59
C LEU A 373 9.66 -8.26 3.50
N PHE A 374 9.74 -9.29 2.67
CA PHE A 374 10.76 -9.34 1.63
C PHE A 374 10.51 -8.37 0.50
N ASP A 375 9.26 -7.97 0.23
CA ASP A 375 8.99 -6.83 -0.64
C ASP A 375 9.70 -5.57 -0.10
N GLY A 376 9.54 -5.26 1.19
CA GLY A 376 10.27 -4.16 1.83
C GLY A 376 11.80 -4.29 1.72
N ILE A 377 12.35 -5.49 1.96
CA ILE A 377 13.79 -5.76 1.84
C ILE A 377 14.29 -5.50 0.41
N PHE A 378 13.60 -6.02 -0.60
CA PHE A 378 14.00 -5.87 -2.01
C PHE A 378 13.83 -4.44 -2.52
N VAL A 379 12.82 -3.71 -2.03
CA VAL A 379 12.69 -2.27 -2.27
C VAL A 379 13.88 -1.51 -1.66
N GLY A 380 14.27 -1.82 -0.42
CA GLY A 380 15.46 -1.26 0.22
C GLY A 380 16.75 -1.55 -0.56
N LEU A 381 16.87 -2.76 -1.13
CA LEU A 381 17.96 -3.15 -2.01
C LEU A 381 17.84 -2.60 -3.44
N THR A 382 16.74 -1.90 -3.77
CA THR A 382 16.37 -1.40 -5.11
C THR A 382 16.44 -2.46 -6.20
N ARG A 383 15.97 -3.68 -5.89
CA ARG A 383 15.96 -4.85 -6.78
C ARG A 383 14.57 -5.13 -7.35
N ALA A 384 13.97 -4.14 -8.01
CA ALA A 384 12.61 -4.26 -8.53
C ALA A 384 12.45 -5.33 -9.62
N GLN A 385 13.50 -5.59 -10.42
CA GLN A 385 13.48 -6.67 -11.43
C GLN A 385 13.28 -8.04 -10.78
N ASP A 386 13.98 -8.29 -9.67
CA ASP A 386 13.83 -9.53 -8.92
C ASP A 386 12.39 -9.62 -8.38
N MET A 387 11.85 -8.55 -7.80
CA MET A 387 10.46 -8.52 -7.31
C MET A 387 9.43 -8.80 -8.41
N ARG A 388 9.61 -8.20 -9.59
CA ARG A 388 8.73 -8.39 -10.75
C ARG A 388 8.75 -9.84 -11.22
N ASN A 389 9.95 -10.42 -11.37
CA ASN A 389 10.10 -11.78 -11.86
C ASN A 389 9.54 -12.81 -10.86
N THR A 390 9.80 -12.63 -9.56
CA THR A 390 9.22 -13.51 -8.53
C THR A 390 7.69 -13.36 -8.44
N MET A 391 7.16 -12.14 -8.64
CA MET A 391 5.71 -11.91 -8.69
C MET A 391 5.06 -12.65 -9.86
N LEU A 392 5.66 -12.58 -11.06
CA LEU A 392 5.17 -13.30 -12.25
C LEU A 392 5.11 -14.81 -12.00
N ILE A 393 6.20 -15.39 -11.49
CA ILE A 393 6.25 -16.83 -11.15
C ILE A 393 5.17 -17.18 -10.13
N SER A 394 5.04 -16.34 -9.09
CA SER A 394 4.08 -16.60 -8.02
C SER A 394 2.64 -16.52 -8.50
N ALA A 395 2.31 -15.55 -9.37
CA ALA A 395 0.98 -15.42 -9.94
C ALA A 395 0.66 -16.58 -10.89
N LEU A 396 1.57 -16.92 -11.81
CA LEU A 396 1.34 -17.98 -12.80
C LEU A 396 1.25 -19.36 -12.14
N VAL A 397 2.19 -19.69 -11.26
CA VAL A 397 2.27 -21.02 -10.65
C VAL A 397 1.43 -21.10 -9.38
N GLY A 398 1.58 -20.13 -8.48
CA GLY A 398 0.99 -20.16 -7.14
C GLY A 398 -0.47 -19.72 -7.09
N PHE A 399 -0.90 -18.80 -7.97
CA PHE A 399 -2.30 -18.37 -8.05
C PHE A 399 -3.05 -19.11 -9.16
N PHE A 400 -2.78 -18.77 -10.43
CA PHE A 400 -3.53 -19.28 -11.57
C PHE A 400 -3.35 -20.79 -11.77
N GLY A 401 -2.13 -21.31 -11.60
CA GLY A 401 -1.84 -22.74 -11.68
C GLY A 401 -2.58 -23.55 -10.61
N VAL A 402 -2.52 -23.12 -9.35
CA VAL A 402 -3.26 -23.77 -8.25
C VAL A 402 -4.77 -23.66 -8.48
N PHE A 403 -5.27 -22.48 -8.82
CA PHE A 403 -6.70 -22.30 -9.08
C PHE A 403 -7.19 -23.21 -10.21
N TRP A 404 -6.43 -23.32 -11.31
CA TRP A 404 -6.79 -24.17 -12.44
C TRP A 404 -6.90 -25.65 -12.05
N VAL A 405 -5.97 -26.15 -11.24
CA VAL A 405 -5.98 -27.56 -10.77
C VAL A 405 -7.13 -27.82 -9.79
N PHE A 406 -7.41 -26.89 -8.87
CA PHE A 406 -8.35 -27.09 -7.78
C PHE A 406 -9.73 -26.44 -8.01
N ASN A 407 -10.02 -25.92 -9.21
CA ASN A 407 -11.24 -25.15 -9.50
C ASN A 407 -12.56 -25.85 -9.07
N ALA A 408 -12.57 -27.19 -9.07
CA ALA A 408 -13.71 -27.98 -8.60
C ALA A 408 -14.12 -27.67 -7.14
N TRP A 409 -13.21 -27.14 -6.32
CA TRP A 409 -13.46 -26.77 -4.91
C TRP A 409 -14.09 -25.37 -4.75
N GLN A 410 -14.50 -24.74 -5.84
CA GLN A 410 -15.21 -23.45 -5.84
C GLN A 410 -14.45 -22.39 -5.02
N ASN A 411 -15.07 -21.79 -4.01
CA ASN A 411 -14.45 -20.70 -3.25
C ASN A 411 -13.25 -21.17 -2.41
N HIS A 412 -13.19 -22.43 -1.97
CA HIS A 412 -11.99 -22.97 -1.32
C HIS A 412 -10.80 -22.97 -2.29
N ALA A 413 -11.03 -23.17 -3.60
CA ALA A 413 -9.97 -23.08 -4.60
C ALA A 413 -9.40 -21.66 -4.71
N LEU A 414 -10.24 -20.63 -4.62
CA LEU A 414 -9.81 -19.23 -4.62
C LEU A 414 -8.95 -18.89 -3.41
N TRP A 415 -9.37 -19.30 -2.21
CA TRP A 415 -8.61 -19.07 -0.97
C TRP A 415 -7.32 -19.88 -0.92
N LEU A 416 -7.33 -21.12 -1.41
CA LEU A 416 -6.13 -21.94 -1.57
C LEU A 416 -5.15 -21.27 -2.54
N ALA A 417 -5.61 -20.85 -3.71
CA ALA A 417 -4.80 -20.15 -4.71
C ALA A 417 -4.21 -18.84 -4.14
N MET A 418 -5.01 -18.04 -3.44
CA MET A 418 -4.52 -16.82 -2.78
C MET A 418 -3.47 -17.12 -1.71
N THR A 419 -3.68 -18.17 -0.91
CA THR A 419 -2.72 -18.59 0.12
C THR A 419 -1.41 -19.08 -0.48
N CYS A 420 -1.49 -19.95 -1.49
CA CYS A 420 -0.33 -20.45 -2.23
C CYS A 420 0.43 -19.33 -2.94
N PHE A 421 -0.29 -18.36 -3.51
CA PHE A 421 0.29 -17.17 -4.10
C PHE A 421 1.10 -16.35 -3.09
N MET A 422 0.54 -16.05 -1.92
CA MET A 422 1.25 -15.31 -0.86
C MET A 422 2.47 -16.07 -0.34
N LEU A 423 2.33 -17.38 -0.11
CA LEU A 423 3.45 -18.26 0.28
C LEU A 423 4.56 -18.27 -0.76
N LEU A 424 4.21 -18.50 -2.02
CA LEU A 424 5.17 -18.63 -3.11
C LEU A 424 5.90 -17.31 -3.37
N ARG A 425 5.22 -16.16 -3.24
CA ARG A 425 5.88 -14.84 -3.26
C ARG A 425 6.95 -14.72 -2.19
N GLY A 426 6.62 -15.12 -0.96
CA GLY A 426 7.56 -15.12 0.15
C GLY A 426 8.75 -16.05 -0.09
N ILE A 427 8.49 -17.30 -0.46
CA ILE A 427 9.51 -18.31 -0.71
C ILE A 427 10.45 -17.88 -1.86
N THR A 428 9.90 -17.44 -2.99
CA THR A 428 10.69 -17.04 -4.16
C THR A 428 11.60 -15.86 -3.86
N LEU A 429 11.14 -14.86 -3.11
CA LEU A 429 11.98 -13.74 -2.66
C LEU A 429 13.06 -14.17 -1.65
N VAL A 430 12.73 -15.06 -0.70
CA VAL A 430 13.71 -15.61 0.26
C VAL A 430 14.79 -16.39 -0.47
N VAL A 431 14.41 -17.25 -1.43
CA VAL A 431 15.34 -18.02 -2.27
C VAL A 431 16.23 -17.06 -3.05
N ARG A 432 15.64 -16.04 -3.70
CA ARG A 432 16.40 -15.05 -4.46
C ARG A 432 17.36 -14.27 -3.58
N TYR A 433 16.96 -13.89 -2.38
CA TYR A 433 17.83 -13.23 -1.40
C TYR A 433 19.02 -14.10 -1.02
N LYS A 434 18.82 -15.40 -0.76
CA LYS A 434 19.91 -16.35 -0.48
C LYS A 434 20.85 -16.51 -1.68
N GLN A 435 20.33 -16.59 -2.90
CA GLN A 435 21.16 -16.63 -4.11
C GLN A 435 22.06 -15.40 -4.22
N LEU A 436 21.50 -14.20 -4.01
CA LEU A 436 22.27 -12.94 -4.00
C LEU A 436 23.32 -12.92 -2.88
N GLN A 437 23.01 -13.50 -1.73
CA GLN A 437 23.95 -13.61 -0.62
C GLN A 437 25.12 -14.54 -0.95
N THR A 438 24.86 -15.74 -1.48
CA THR A 438 25.88 -16.72 -1.87
C THR A 438 26.75 -16.20 -3.01
N ALA A 439 26.14 -15.52 -4.00
CA ALA A 439 26.86 -14.91 -5.11
C ALA A 439 27.58 -13.60 -4.74
N GLN A 440 27.46 -13.13 -3.49
CA GLN A 440 28.02 -11.85 -3.00
C GLN A 440 27.50 -10.60 -3.76
N GLN A 441 26.29 -10.69 -4.33
CA GLN A 441 25.69 -9.66 -5.16
C GLN A 441 24.71 -8.75 -4.38
N LEU A 442 24.63 -8.84 -3.06
CA LEU A 442 23.70 -8.01 -2.25
C LEU A 442 23.96 -6.50 -2.36
N LEU A 443 25.20 -6.09 -2.69
CA LEU A 443 25.57 -4.68 -2.85
C LEU A 443 25.42 -4.18 -4.29
N ASN A 444 25.26 -5.08 -5.27
CA ASN A 444 25.17 -4.73 -6.69
C ASN A 444 23.84 -4.03 -7.03
#